data_AF-F9DMN9-F1
#
_entry.id   AF-F9DMN9-F1
#
_cell.length_a   1.000
_cell.length_b   1.000
_cell.length_c   1.000
_cell.angle_alpha   90.00
_cell.angle_beta   90.00
_cell.angle_gamma   90.00
#
_symmetry.space_group_name_H-M   'P 1'
#
loop_
_entity.id
_entity.type
_entity.pdbx_description
1 polymer ?
#
loop_
_entity_poly.entity_id
_entity_poly.type
_entity_poly.pdbx_seq_one_letter_code
_entity_poly.pdbx_strand_id
1 'polypeptide(L)'
;MKRRGENCIKRFIVILLMAGILLLTACSKEHINYFPSKEAALEELIRSEGIKGNIDLITTMNDEELLVIQEDQNNYFVGELLEEKKGFAANKISANVVMELGGSWGLNTLANHNYTIYFEKEPENQNFLPLSNENYYISIVEGDQVKKQDPIITNSIKEIESIKD
;
A
#
# COMPACT_ATOMS: atom_id res chain seq x y z
N MET A 1 -21.88 40.74 45.58
CA MET A 1 -20.88 40.62 44.50
C MET A 1 -20.15 39.28 44.61
N LYS A 2 -20.76 38.16 44.18
CA LYS A 2 -20.13 36.81 44.25
C LYS A 2 -20.84 35.75 43.36
N ARG A 3 -21.22 36.10 42.12
CA ARG A 3 -21.87 35.16 41.17
C ARG A 3 -21.21 35.05 39.79
N ARG A 4 -20.16 35.84 39.51
CA ARG A 4 -19.48 35.85 38.19
C ARG A 4 -18.38 34.79 38.06
N GLY A 5 -17.74 34.38 39.15
CA GLY A 5 -16.60 33.45 39.13
C GLY A 5 -16.96 31.98 38.89
N GLU A 6 -18.06 31.49 39.49
CA GLU A 6 -18.44 30.07 39.40
C GLU A 6 -18.86 29.64 37.99
N ASN A 7 -19.50 30.54 37.22
CA ASN A 7 -19.92 30.25 35.85
C ASN A 7 -18.76 30.19 34.86
N CYS A 8 -17.64 30.89 35.15
CA CYS A 8 -16.46 30.86 34.30
C CYS A 8 -15.70 29.53 34.47
N ILE A 9 -15.59 29.05 35.71
CA ILE A 9 -14.91 27.78 36.06
C ILE A 9 -15.68 26.59 35.48
N LYS A 10 -17.01 26.55 35.59
CA LYS A 10 -17.83 25.48 35.01
C LYS A 10 -17.72 25.41 33.49
N ARG A 11 -17.67 26.57 32.80
CA ARG A 11 -17.48 26.63 31.34
C ARG A 11 -16.09 26.16 30.92
N PHE A 12 -15.05 26.50 31.68
CA PHE A 12 -13.69 26.02 31.44
C PHE A 12 -13.56 24.50 31.60
N ILE A 13 -14.21 23.91 32.60
CA ILE A 13 -14.20 22.45 32.84
C ILE A 13 -14.92 21.70 31.70
N VAL A 14 -16.04 22.24 31.19
CA VAL A 14 -16.76 21.64 30.06
C VAL A 14 -15.94 21.71 28.77
N ILE A 15 -15.20 22.81 28.53
CA ILE A 15 -14.30 22.94 27.37
C ILE A 15 -13.12 21.97 27.48
N LEU A 16 -12.54 21.79 28.67
CA LEU A 16 -11.47 20.80 28.93
C LEU A 16 -11.96 19.35 28.75
N LEU A 17 -13.19 19.03 29.14
CA LEU A 17 -13.80 17.71 28.92
C LEU A 17 -14.07 17.43 27.43
N MET A 18 -14.45 18.45 26.64
CA MET A 18 -14.63 18.27 25.19
C MET A 18 -13.31 18.21 24.42
N ALA A 19 -12.26 18.90 24.87
CA ALA A 19 -10.93 18.80 24.26
C ALA A 19 -10.25 17.44 24.52
N GLY A 20 -10.58 16.76 25.62
CA GLY A 20 -10.03 15.43 25.95
C GLY A 20 -10.51 14.30 25.02
N ILE A 21 -11.66 14.46 24.37
CA ILE A 21 -12.23 13.44 23.47
C ILE A 21 -11.58 13.48 22.08
N LEU A 22 -11.00 14.63 21.68
CA LEU A 22 -10.35 14.81 20.38
C LEU A 22 -8.93 14.22 20.29
N LEU A 23 -8.37 13.73 21.40
CA LEU A 23 -7.01 13.17 21.46
C LEU A 23 -6.97 11.64 21.37
N LEU A 24 -8.11 10.97 21.14
CA LEU A 24 -8.19 9.51 21.01
C LEU A 24 -8.12 9.00 19.56
N THR A 25 -7.74 9.83 18.58
CA THR A 25 -7.28 9.32 17.28
C THR A 25 -5.86 8.77 17.44
N ALA A 26 -5.71 7.78 18.30
CA ALA A 26 -4.51 6.96 18.38
C ALA A 26 -4.39 6.22 17.05
N CYS A 27 -3.24 6.36 16.38
CA CYS A 27 -2.81 5.46 15.32
C CYS A 27 -3.01 4.01 15.79
N SER A 28 -4.07 3.35 15.33
CA SER A 28 -4.17 1.91 15.45
C SER A 28 -3.05 1.34 14.59
N LYS A 29 -2.06 0.68 15.20
CA LYS A 29 -1.18 -0.21 14.44
C LYS A 29 -2.08 -1.23 13.76
N GLU A 30 -1.97 -1.32 12.45
CA GLU A 30 -2.70 -2.30 11.65
C GLU A 30 -2.38 -3.69 12.21
N HIS A 31 -3.42 -4.46 12.50
CA HIS A 31 -3.26 -5.77 13.10
C HIS A 31 -2.97 -6.78 11.99
N ILE A 32 -1.70 -7.16 11.83
CA ILE A 32 -1.27 -8.16 10.85
C ILE A 32 -1.81 -9.53 11.26
N ASN A 33 -2.59 -10.15 10.38
CA ASN A 33 -3.11 -11.49 10.57
C ASN A 33 -2.20 -12.51 9.88
N TYR A 34 -1.75 -13.51 10.63
CA TYR A 34 -0.89 -14.57 10.12
C TYR A 34 -1.68 -15.87 9.89
N PHE A 35 -1.32 -16.56 8.82
CA PHE A 35 -1.94 -17.79 8.32
C PHE A 35 -0.88 -18.90 8.19
N PRO A 36 -1.29 -20.18 8.26
CA PRO A 36 -0.34 -21.29 8.20
C PRO A 36 0.32 -21.50 6.83
N SER A 37 -0.21 -20.91 5.75
CA SER A 37 0.38 -21.03 4.40
C SER A 37 0.21 -19.73 3.59
N LYS A 38 1.04 -19.57 2.55
CA LYS A 38 0.97 -18.47 1.57
C LYS A 38 -0.42 -18.41 0.92
N GLU A 39 -0.95 -19.56 0.54
CA GLU A 39 -2.27 -19.68 -0.09
C GLU A 39 -3.38 -19.20 0.84
N ALA A 40 -3.36 -19.58 2.12
CA ALA A 40 -4.36 -19.15 3.08
C ALA A 40 -4.32 -17.63 3.34
N ALA A 41 -3.12 -17.04 3.37
CA ALA A 41 -2.97 -15.59 3.50
C ALA A 41 -3.51 -14.84 2.27
N LEU A 42 -3.20 -15.33 1.07
CA LEU A 42 -3.69 -14.76 -0.19
C LEU A 42 -5.21 -14.93 -0.35
N GLU A 43 -5.76 -16.10 0.00
CA GLU A 43 -7.21 -16.34 -0.02
C GLU A 43 -7.96 -15.37 0.89
N GLU A 44 -7.42 -15.10 2.09
CA GLU A 44 -8.01 -14.11 2.98
C GLU A 44 -7.96 -12.70 2.38
N LEU A 45 -6.81 -12.28 1.83
CA LEU A 45 -6.67 -10.96 1.20
C LEU A 45 -7.66 -10.80 0.02
N ILE A 46 -7.74 -11.81 -0.85
CA ILE A 46 -8.68 -11.85 -1.99
C ILE A 46 -10.11 -11.68 -1.50
N ARG A 47 -10.48 -12.39 -0.42
CA ARG A 47 -11.82 -12.35 0.15
C ARG A 47 -12.13 -11.04 0.86
N SER A 48 -11.20 -10.49 1.64
CA SER A 48 -11.42 -9.29 2.45
C SER A 48 -11.47 -8.02 1.62
N GLU A 49 -10.59 -7.91 0.61
CA GLU A 49 -10.54 -6.76 -0.30
C GLU A 49 -11.46 -6.93 -1.52
N GLY A 50 -12.10 -8.09 -1.70
CA GLY A 50 -13.03 -8.34 -2.80
C GLY A 50 -12.35 -8.32 -4.18
N ILE A 51 -11.10 -8.78 -4.24
CA ILE A 51 -10.25 -8.78 -5.44
C ILE A 51 -10.88 -9.68 -6.52
N LYS A 52 -11.10 -9.13 -7.71
CA LYS A 52 -11.63 -9.88 -8.87
C LYS A 52 -10.63 -10.03 -10.00
N GLY A 53 -9.69 -9.08 -10.11
CA GLY A 53 -8.70 -9.03 -11.18
C GLY A 53 -7.46 -9.86 -10.89
N ASN A 54 -6.40 -9.56 -11.64
CA ASN A 54 -5.12 -10.24 -11.57
C ASN A 54 -4.31 -9.88 -10.31
N ILE A 55 -3.38 -10.76 -9.95
CA ILE A 55 -2.39 -10.54 -8.89
C ILE A 55 -1.02 -10.96 -9.42
N ASP A 56 -0.12 -9.99 -9.55
CA ASP A 56 1.30 -10.23 -9.82
C ASP A 56 2.10 -10.11 -8.53
N LEU A 57 2.90 -11.12 -8.22
CA LEU A 57 3.92 -11.08 -7.17
C LEU A 57 5.23 -10.56 -7.75
N ILE A 58 5.76 -9.52 -7.14
CA ILE A 58 7.01 -8.88 -7.51
C ILE A 58 7.99 -9.08 -6.36
N THR A 59 9.11 -9.73 -6.67
CA THR A 59 10.24 -9.79 -5.74
C THR A 59 11.15 -8.59 -6.01
N THR A 60 11.41 -7.77 -5.01
CA THR A 60 12.33 -6.63 -5.15
C THR A 60 13.79 -7.09 -5.03
N MET A 61 14.73 -6.21 -5.39
CA MET A 61 16.17 -6.41 -5.18
C MET A 61 16.56 -6.47 -3.69
N ASN A 62 15.68 -6.02 -2.78
CA ASN A 62 15.82 -6.14 -1.33
C ASN A 62 15.10 -7.39 -0.78
N ASP A 63 14.71 -8.32 -1.66
CA ASP A 63 13.99 -9.56 -1.35
C ASP A 63 12.62 -9.34 -0.65
N GLU A 64 11.97 -8.21 -0.90
CA GLU A 64 10.59 -7.96 -0.48
C GLU A 64 9.60 -8.49 -1.52
N GLU A 65 8.46 -8.99 -1.06
CA GLU A 65 7.41 -9.57 -1.89
C GLU A 65 6.21 -8.62 -1.98
N LEU A 66 6.13 -7.85 -3.07
CA LEU A 66 5.03 -6.92 -3.34
C LEU A 66 3.98 -7.57 -4.24
N LEU A 67 2.71 -7.37 -3.92
CA LEU A 67 1.58 -7.87 -4.70
C LEU A 67 0.95 -6.69 -5.46
N VAL A 68 1.14 -6.61 -6.78
CA VAL A 68 0.39 -5.66 -7.62
C VAL A 68 -0.94 -6.30 -7.97
N ILE A 69 -2.01 -5.72 -7.42
CA ILE A 69 -3.34 -6.33 -7.40
C ILE A 69 -4.32 -5.46 -8.17
N GLN A 70 -5.01 -6.05 -9.13
CA GLN A 70 -6.15 -5.43 -9.80
C GLN A 70 -7.43 -5.71 -8.99
N GLU A 71 -7.93 -4.69 -8.30
CA GLU A 71 -9.17 -4.77 -7.52
C GLU A 71 -10.37 -5.02 -8.46
N ASP A 72 -10.57 -4.07 -9.38
CA ASP A 72 -11.50 -4.15 -10.51
C ASP A 72 -10.99 -3.33 -11.70
N GLN A 73 -11.33 -3.73 -12.93
CA GLN A 73 -11.02 -3.00 -14.17
C GLN A 73 -9.61 -2.41 -14.24
N ASN A 74 -9.44 -1.11 -14.01
CA ASN A 74 -8.15 -0.43 -14.03
C ASN A 74 -7.76 0.15 -12.66
N ASN A 75 -8.44 -0.26 -11.61
CA ASN A 75 -8.16 0.11 -10.23
C ASN A 75 -7.20 -0.91 -9.60
N TYR A 76 -6.02 -0.45 -9.21
CA TYR A 76 -4.96 -1.30 -8.66
C TYR A 76 -4.60 -0.85 -7.24
N PHE A 77 -4.21 -1.80 -6.40
CA PHE A 77 -3.50 -1.52 -5.14
C PHE A 77 -2.26 -2.42 -4.98
N VAL A 78 -1.34 -2.01 -4.10
CA VAL A 78 -0.18 -2.83 -3.73
C VAL A 78 -0.45 -3.46 -2.37
N GLY A 79 -0.29 -4.76 -2.30
CA GLY A 79 -0.12 -5.49 -1.06
C GLY A 79 1.33 -5.91 -0.83
N GLU A 80 1.59 -6.44 0.34
CA GLU A 80 2.87 -7.05 0.71
C GLU A 80 2.60 -8.45 1.27
N LEU A 81 3.36 -9.43 0.79
CA LEU A 81 3.39 -10.79 1.30
C LEU A 81 4.58 -10.91 2.25
N LEU A 82 4.34 -11.45 3.43
CA LEU A 82 5.36 -11.65 4.46
C LEU A 82 5.41 -13.12 4.85
N GLU A 83 6.61 -13.67 4.94
CA GLU A 83 6.89 -14.93 5.61
C GLU A 83 7.62 -14.67 6.94
N GLU A 84 7.00 -15.07 8.04
CA GLU A 84 7.60 -15.01 9.37
C GLU A 84 7.51 -16.35 10.09
N LYS A 85 8.21 -16.46 11.23
CA LYS A 85 8.13 -17.65 12.10
C LYS A 85 6.70 -18.02 12.54
N LYS A 86 5.78 -17.04 12.53
CA LYS A 86 4.38 -17.23 12.91
C LYS A 86 3.50 -17.73 11.76
N GLY A 87 4.01 -17.74 10.53
CA GLY A 87 3.27 -18.06 9.32
C GLY A 87 3.38 -16.94 8.29
N PHE A 88 2.41 -16.90 7.38
CA PHE A 88 2.35 -15.98 6.25
C PHE A 88 1.31 -14.89 6.49
N ALA A 89 1.57 -13.67 6.02
CA ALA A 89 0.60 -12.59 6.03
C ALA A 89 0.58 -11.89 4.68
N ALA A 90 -0.60 -11.47 4.22
CA ALA A 90 -0.76 -10.68 3.00
C ALA A 90 -1.65 -9.47 3.33
N ASN A 91 -1.12 -8.26 3.19
CA ASN A 91 -1.84 -7.04 3.59
C ASN A 91 -1.71 -5.98 2.50
N LYS A 92 -2.76 -5.17 2.33
CA LYS A 92 -2.72 -3.96 1.52
C LYS A 92 -1.81 -2.91 2.17
N ILE A 93 -0.89 -2.34 1.42
CA ILE A 93 0.08 -1.35 1.92
C ILE A 93 0.00 -0.01 1.19
N SER A 94 -0.85 0.12 0.18
CA SER A 94 -1.04 1.36 -0.56
C SER A 94 -2.50 1.68 -0.84
N ALA A 95 -2.76 2.96 -1.13
CA ALA A 95 -4.06 3.41 -1.61
C ALA A 95 -4.32 2.92 -3.03
N ASN A 96 -5.60 2.77 -3.40
CA ASN A 96 -5.99 2.41 -4.75
C ASN A 96 -5.56 3.49 -5.76
N VAL A 97 -5.10 3.07 -6.93
CA VAL A 97 -4.71 3.92 -8.05
C VAL A 97 -5.42 3.44 -9.31
N VAL A 98 -6.06 4.38 -10.01
CA VAL A 98 -6.62 4.15 -11.32
C VAL A 98 -5.51 4.27 -12.35
N MET A 99 -5.10 3.14 -12.94
CA MET A 99 -4.10 3.10 -14.00
C MET A 99 -4.78 3.44 -15.34
N GLU A 100 -4.30 4.46 -16.04
CA GLU A 100 -4.88 4.90 -17.33
C GLU A 100 -3.85 4.85 -18.47
N LEU A 101 -3.22 5.98 -18.83
CA LEU A 101 -2.21 6.01 -19.89
C LEU A 101 -0.79 5.77 -19.33
N GLY A 102 -0.53 6.34 -18.16
CA GLY A 102 0.71 6.21 -17.43
C GLY A 102 0.66 7.01 -16.14
N GLY A 103 1.61 6.78 -15.24
CA GLY A 103 1.64 7.47 -13.96
C GLY A 103 2.68 6.90 -13.01
N SER A 104 2.64 7.41 -11.78
CA SER A 104 3.47 6.91 -10.70
C SER A 104 2.69 6.78 -9.40
N TRP A 105 3.20 5.93 -8.53
CA TRP A 105 2.54 5.54 -7.31
C TRP A 105 3.56 5.22 -6.23
N GLY A 106 3.60 6.07 -5.21
CA GLY A 106 4.45 5.87 -4.04
C GLY A 106 3.87 4.86 -3.07
N LEU A 107 4.73 4.06 -2.45
CA LEU A 107 4.37 3.11 -1.40
C LEU A 107 5.50 2.99 -0.38
N ASN A 108 5.13 2.58 0.83
CA ASN A 108 6.06 2.21 1.88
C ASN A 108 5.77 0.76 2.30
N THR A 109 6.80 -0.08 2.34
CA THR A 109 6.68 -1.44 2.84
C THR A 109 6.58 -1.46 4.36
N LEU A 110 6.19 -2.59 4.93
CA LEU A 110 6.15 -2.83 6.37
C LEU A 110 7.56 -2.77 6.99
N ALA A 111 8.61 -3.02 6.20
CA ALA A 111 10.00 -2.80 6.57
C ALA A 111 10.43 -1.32 6.52
N ASN A 112 9.54 -0.41 6.09
CA ASN A 112 9.79 1.02 5.84
C ASN A 112 10.78 1.29 4.69
N HIS A 113 10.83 0.42 3.69
CA HIS A 113 11.44 0.79 2.42
C HIS A 113 10.43 1.57 1.59
N ASN A 114 10.89 2.67 1.00
CA ASN A 114 10.05 3.53 0.19
C ASN A 114 10.31 3.21 -1.28
N TYR A 115 9.23 3.07 -2.04
CA TYR A 115 9.29 2.82 -3.48
C TYR A 115 8.35 3.74 -4.24
N THR A 116 8.70 4.01 -5.49
CA THR A 116 7.78 4.55 -6.49
C THR A 116 7.62 3.53 -7.61
N ILE A 117 6.39 3.10 -7.85
CA ILE A 117 6.02 2.31 -9.02
C ILE A 117 5.64 3.28 -10.14
N TYR A 118 6.31 3.18 -11.27
CA TYR A 118 5.88 3.78 -12.54
C TYR A 118 5.11 2.76 -13.34
N PHE A 119 4.08 3.20 -14.05
CA PHE A 119 3.32 2.36 -14.95
C PHE A 119 3.01 3.07 -16.27
N GLU A 120 2.90 2.30 -17.35
CA GLU A 120 2.60 2.76 -18.72
C GLU A 120 1.82 1.68 -19.48
N LYS A 121 1.03 2.06 -20.50
CA LYS A 121 0.39 1.09 -21.42
C LYS A 121 1.33 0.47 -22.44
N GLU A 122 2.38 1.19 -22.82
CA GLU A 122 3.39 0.74 -23.76
C GLU A 122 4.76 0.81 -23.07
N PRO A 123 5.68 -0.13 -23.33
CA PRO A 123 6.99 -0.12 -22.70
C PRO A 123 7.80 1.06 -23.26
N GLU A 124 8.06 2.07 -22.43
CA GLU A 124 8.87 3.21 -22.85
C GLU A 124 10.33 2.82 -23.11
N ASN A 125 10.84 1.83 -22.37
CA ASN A 125 12.19 1.28 -22.50
C ASN A 125 12.30 -0.10 -21.83
N GLN A 126 13.48 -0.71 -21.86
CA GLN A 126 13.75 -2.05 -21.31
C GLN A 126 13.57 -2.18 -19.78
N ASN A 127 13.45 -1.08 -19.04
CA ASN A 127 13.28 -1.09 -17.59
C ASN A 127 11.82 -1.26 -17.16
N PHE A 128 10.88 -1.29 -18.12
CA PHE A 128 9.47 -1.53 -17.89
C PHE A 128 9.13 -3.00 -18.17
N LEU A 129 8.66 -3.71 -17.16
CA LEU A 129 8.33 -5.13 -17.23
C LEU A 129 6.79 -5.30 -17.30
N PRO A 130 6.28 -6.23 -18.12
CA PRO A 130 4.84 -6.44 -18.24
C PRO A 130 4.25 -7.06 -16.98
N LEU A 131 3.02 -6.66 -16.63
CA LEU A 131 2.14 -7.39 -15.72
C LEU A 131 1.49 -8.58 -16.44
N SER A 132 1.04 -9.61 -15.70
CA SER A 132 0.50 -10.84 -16.30
C SER A 132 -0.72 -10.61 -17.20
N ASN A 133 -1.51 -9.57 -16.89
CA ASN A 133 -2.70 -9.20 -17.65
C ASN A 133 -2.40 -8.49 -19.00
N GLU A 134 -1.12 -8.24 -19.31
CA GLU A 134 -0.61 -7.58 -20.52
C GLU A 134 -1.17 -6.16 -20.80
N ASN A 135 -1.94 -5.58 -19.86
CA ASN A 135 -2.53 -4.25 -20.03
C ASN A 135 -1.55 -3.12 -19.69
N TYR A 136 -0.58 -3.41 -18.84
CA TYR A 136 0.36 -2.43 -18.32
C TYR A 136 1.77 -3.00 -18.16
N TYR A 137 2.73 -2.10 -18.25
CA TYR A 137 4.12 -2.33 -17.91
C TYR A 137 4.46 -1.48 -16.70
N ILE A 138 5.31 -2.00 -15.82
CA ILE A 138 5.72 -1.34 -14.59
C ILE A 138 7.24 -1.26 -14.43
N SER A 139 7.69 -0.27 -13.69
CA SER A 139 9.06 -0.17 -13.18
C SER A 139 8.99 0.26 -11.72
N ILE A 140 9.82 -0.32 -10.85
CA ILE A 140 9.88 0.06 -9.43
C ILE A 140 11.22 0.72 -9.17
N VAL A 141 11.22 1.84 -8.45
CA VAL A 141 12.43 2.53 -8.02
C VAL A 141 12.41 2.80 -6.53
N GLU A 142 13.57 2.79 -5.89
CA GLU A 142 13.70 3.20 -4.50
C GLU A 142 13.48 4.71 -4.32
N GLY A 143 12.80 5.06 -3.23
CA GLY A 143 12.49 6.42 -2.80
C GLY A 143 11.23 7.03 -3.43
N ASP A 144 10.85 8.20 -2.90
CA ASP A 144 9.71 8.99 -3.37
C ASP A 144 10.13 9.85 -4.57
N GLN A 145 9.94 9.33 -5.78
CA GLN A 145 10.29 10.01 -7.03
C GLN A 145 9.02 10.56 -7.69
N VAL A 146 8.79 11.87 -7.54
CA VAL A 146 7.60 12.56 -8.10
C VAL A 146 7.69 12.75 -9.62
N LYS A 147 8.90 12.64 -10.20
CA LYS A 147 9.11 12.81 -11.64
C LYS A 147 10.05 11.73 -12.17
N LYS A 148 9.64 11.11 -13.29
CA LYS A 148 10.45 10.24 -14.15
C LYS A 148 11.55 11.09 -14.81
N GLN A 149 12.56 11.52 -14.05
CA GLN A 149 13.51 12.55 -14.51
C GLN A 149 14.83 12.02 -15.04
N ASP A 150 15.15 10.73 -14.87
CA ASP A 150 16.40 10.19 -15.39
C ASP A 150 16.16 9.01 -16.37
N PRO A 151 16.84 9.01 -17.53
CA PRO A 151 16.83 7.88 -18.46
C PRO A 151 17.54 6.62 -17.90
N ILE A 152 18.12 6.73 -16.70
CA ILE A 152 18.83 5.66 -15.99
C ILE A 152 18.05 5.34 -14.71
N ILE A 153 16.81 4.89 -14.87
CA ILE A 153 16.08 4.25 -13.78
C ILE A 153 16.67 2.86 -13.59
N THR A 154 17.35 2.62 -12.47
CA THR A 154 17.71 1.26 -12.05
C THR A 154 16.47 0.63 -11.45
N ASN A 155 15.93 -0.38 -12.14
CA ASN A 155 14.74 -1.08 -11.68
C ASN A 155 15.06 -1.88 -10.42
N SER A 156 14.21 -1.75 -9.39
CA SER A 156 14.26 -2.50 -8.14
C SER A 156 13.53 -3.84 -8.24
N ILE A 157 13.00 -4.22 -9.40
CA ILE A 157 12.39 -5.53 -9.64
C ILE A 157 13.48 -6.58 -9.92
N LYS A 158 13.45 -7.67 -9.15
CA LYS A 158 14.26 -8.87 -9.37
C LYS A 158 13.51 -9.90 -10.22
N GLU A 159 12.23 -10.11 -9.93
CA GLU A 159 11.37 -11.11 -10.57
C GLU A 159 9.89 -10.70 -10.50
N ILE A 160 9.08 -11.15 -11.47
CA ILE A 160 7.61 -11.04 -11.48
C ILE A 160 7.02 -12.43 -11.75
N GLU A 161 6.05 -12.85 -10.92
CA GLU A 161 5.30 -14.10 -11.02
C GLU A 161 3.79 -13.81 -11.00
N SER A 162 3.01 -14.40 -11.92
CA SER A 162 1.54 -14.37 -11.81
C SER A 162 1.06 -15.33 -10.74
N ILE A 163 0.31 -14.81 -9.77
CA ILE A 163 -0.34 -15.59 -8.72
C ILE A 163 -1.78 -15.92 -9.09
N LYS A 164 -2.45 -14.99 -9.78
CA LYS A 164 -3.83 -15.12 -10.22
C LYS A 164 -4.03 -14.29 -11.49
N ASP A 165 -4.64 -14.90 -12.50
CA ASP A 165 -5.15 -14.22 -13.71
C ASP A 165 -6.68 -13.98 -13.64
#